data_AF-A0A3D4X2A0-F1
#
_entry.id   AF-A0A3D4X2A0-F1
#
_cell.length_a   1.000
_cell.length_b   1.000
_cell.length_c   1.000
_cell.angle_alpha   90.00
_cell.angle_beta   90.00
_cell.angle_gamma   90.00
#
_symmetry.space_group_name_H-M   'P 1'
#
loop_
_entity.id
_entity.type
_entity.pdbx_description
1 polymer ?
#
loop_
_entity_poly.entity_id
_entity_poly.type
_entity_poly.pdbx_seq_one_letter_code
_entity_poly.pdbx_strand_id
1 'polypeptide(L)'
;MLIRNMRAYEWSGTAPPPGKTRYEAESATISQGVVESNHTGFTGTGFVNLDNVVGSYVQFAVSAPAAGTATLTFRYANGSTTTRPMDITVNGTLVANDLSFIPTPAWNDWDTRTVINVPVNAGTNLVRATSASSAGGPNLDHLEVQLATAPPPAREYQAESATISQGVVESNHAGFTGSGFVNLDNVAGSYVEFAVTGPATSLTIRYANGTTTNRPMTVNGTTVNFPGTGAWSTWNTATVPISLGSGTHAVRLTSTTSNGGPNLDKITIS
;
A
#
# COMPACT_ATOMS: atom_id res chain seq x y z
N MET A 1 -27.56 -4.71 -11.51
CA MET A 1 -26.66 -3.93 -12.39
C MET A 1 -25.32 -4.66 -12.39
N LEU A 2 -25.15 -5.60 -13.33
CA LEU A 2 -23.97 -6.46 -13.40
C LEU A 2 -22.88 -5.68 -14.17
N ILE A 3 -21.79 -5.32 -13.50
CA ILE A 3 -20.62 -4.74 -14.18
C ILE A 3 -20.04 -5.86 -15.04
N ARG A 4 -20.27 -5.80 -16.36
CA ARG A 4 -19.59 -6.66 -17.32
C ARG A 4 -18.14 -6.18 -17.37
N ASN A 5 -17.23 -7.00 -16.86
CA ASN A 5 -15.79 -6.81 -17.07
C ASN A 5 -15.54 -6.69 -18.58
N MET A 6 -14.92 -5.58 -18.98
CA MET A 6 -14.47 -5.35 -20.35
C MET A 6 -13.60 -6.52 -20.79
N ARG A 7 -14.02 -7.19 -21.88
CA ARG A 7 -13.26 -8.24 -22.53
C ARG A 7 -11.91 -7.67 -22.97
N ALA A 8 -10.83 -8.07 -22.29
CA ALA A 8 -9.47 -7.83 -22.76
C ALA A 8 -9.22 -8.75 -23.96
N TYR A 9 -9.50 -8.25 -25.16
CA TYR A 9 -8.86 -8.76 -26.36
C TYR A 9 -7.50 -8.06 -26.44
N GLU A 10 -6.53 -8.52 -25.66
CA GLU A 10 -5.16 -8.02 -25.71
C GLU A 10 -4.22 -9.11 -26.25
N TRP A 11 -3.49 -8.69 -27.28
CA TRP A 11 -2.54 -9.41 -28.11
C TRP A 11 -1.43 -10.08 -27.29
N SER A 12 -1.06 -11.31 -27.65
CA SER A 12 0.06 -12.05 -27.08
C SER A 12 1.36 -11.23 -27.18
N GLY A 13 1.84 -10.71 -26.04
CA GLY A 13 3.10 -9.94 -25.97
C GLY A 13 3.01 -8.55 -25.35
N THR A 14 1.86 -8.12 -24.82
CA THR A 14 1.80 -6.84 -24.09
C THR A 14 2.56 -6.94 -22.77
N ALA A 15 3.39 -5.94 -22.48
CA ALA A 15 4.04 -5.79 -21.18
C ALA A 15 2.98 -5.77 -20.05
N PRO A 16 3.32 -6.23 -18.82
CA PRO A 16 2.38 -6.13 -17.70
C PRO A 16 1.92 -4.68 -17.48
N PRO A 17 0.70 -4.47 -16.96
CA PRO A 17 0.22 -3.14 -16.57
C PRO A 17 1.23 -2.40 -15.66
N PRO A 18 1.32 -1.06 -15.74
CA PRO A 18 2.22 -0.28 -14.90
C PRO A 18 2.10 -0.64 -13.40
N GLY A 19 3.24 -0.81 -12.74
CA GLY A 19 3.30 -1.19 -11.32
C GLY A 19 3.14 -2.68 -11.04
N LYS A 20 3.04 -3.53 -12.06
CA LYS A 20 3.05 -4.99 -11.91
C LYS A 20 4.28 -5.63 -12.53
N THR A 21 4.69 -6.76 -11.96
CA THR A 21 5.68 -7.66 -12.55
C THR A 21 4.99 -8.95 -12.99
N ARG A 22 5.24 -9.40 -14.22
CA ARG A 22 4.71 -10.68 -14.74
C ARG A 22 5.74 -11.80 -14.56
N TYR A 23 5.25 -12.96 -14.14
CA TYR A 23 5.97 -14.22 -14.07
C TYR A 23 5.22 -15.24 -14.95
N GLU A 24 5.80 -15.58 -16.10
CA GLU A 24 5.21 -16.54 -17.04
C GLU A 24 5.20 -17.95 -16.42
N ALA A 25 4.07 -18.66 -16.50
CA ALA A 25 3.90 -19.96 -15.86
C ALA A 25 4.77 -21.03 -16.49
N GLU A 26 5.01 -20.96 -17.80
CA GLU A 26 5.88 -21.89 -18.54
C GLU A 26 7.36 -21.78 -18.17
N SER A 27 7.75 -20.71 -17.46
CA SER A 27 9.10 -20.54 -16.90
C SER A 27 9.18 -20.89 -15.40
N ALA A 28 8.07 -21.26 -14.79
CA ALA A 28 7.99 -21.58 -13.37
C ALA A 28 8.38 -23.04 -13.08
N THR A 29 8.47 -23.41 -11.80
CA THR A 29 8.64 -24.82 -11.41
C THR A 29 7.30 -25.53 -11.53
N ILE A 30 7.25 -26.61 -12.32
CA ILE A 30 6.04 -27.39 -12.58
C ILE A 30 6.19 -28.77 -11.95
N SER A 31 5.13 -29.26 -11.31
CA SER A 31 5.02 -30.64 -10.88
C SER A 31 3.73 -31.24 -11.40
N GLN A 32 3.85 -32.36 -12.13
CA GLN A 32 2.71 -33.07 -12.74
C GLN A 32 1.93 -32.17 -13.69
N GLY A 33 2.58 -31.80 -14.79
CA GLY A 33 2.04 -30.96 -15.83
C GLY A 33 3.08 -30.72 -16.92
N VAL A 34 2.65 -30.10 -18.00
CA VAL A 34 3.48 -29.82 -19.18
C VAL A 34 3.27 -28.39 -19.65
N VAL A 35 4.28 -27.84 -20.33
CA VAL A 35 4.14 -26.59 -21.08
C VAL A 35 3.55 -26.91 -22.44
N GLU A 36 2.51 -26.19 -22.83
CA GLU A 36 1.86 -26.32 -24.13
C GLU A 36 1.64 -24.95 -24.79
N SER A 37 1.34 -24.99 -26.08
CA SER A 37 1.03 -23.81 -26.90
C SER A 37 -0.07 -24.10 -27.93
N ASN A 38 -0.91 -25.10 -27.67
CA ASN A 38 -1.96 -25.61 -28.58
C ASN A 38 -3.30 -24.86 -28.45
N HIS A 39 -3.41 -23.90 -27.52
CA HIS A 39 -4.50 -22.94 -27.40
C HIS A 39 -3.98 -21.53 -27.65
N THR A 40 -4.77 -20.68 -28.29
CA THR A 40 -4.33 -19.31 -28.63
C THR A 40 -4.56 -18.34 -27.47
N GLY A 41 -3.85 -17.22 -27.47
CA GLY A 41 -4.13 -16.07 -26.58
C GLY A 41 -3.34 -16.06 -25.27
N PHE A 42 -2.43 -17.02 -25.05
CA PHE A 42 -1.44 -16.98 -23.97
C PHE A 42 -0.40 -15.85 -24.14
N THR A 43 0.29 -15.49 -23.07
CA THR A 43 1.48 -14.63 -23.07
C THR A 43 2.76 -15.47 -23.15
N GLY A 44 3.90 -14.82 -23.42
CA GLY A 44 5.16 -15.55 -23.50
C GLY A 44 5.20 -16.57 -24.64
N THR A 45 5.65 -17.78 -24.32
CA THR A 45 5.90 -18.87 -25.28
C THR A 45 4.91 -20.02 -25.17
N GLY A 46 4.09 -20.04 -24.12
CA GLY A 46 3.09 -21.08 -23.90
C GLY A 46 2.33 -20.86 -22.60
N PHE A 47 1.74 -21.92 -22.09
CA PHE A 47 1.06 -21.96 -20.80
C PHE A 47 1.30 -23.32 -20.15
N VAL A 48 1.03 -23.45 -18.85
CA VAL A 48 1.10 -24.74 -18.15
C VAL A 48 -0.26 -25.41 -18.15
N ASN A 49 -0.30 -26.63 -18.67
CA ASN A 49 -1.40 -27.57 -18.53
C ASN A 49 -1.03 -28.59 -17.43
N LEU A 50 -1.74 -28.55 -16.30
CA LEU A 50 -1.50 -29.46 -15.18
C LEU A 50 -2.22 -30.80 -15.38
N ASP A 51 -1.59 -31.88 -14.93
CA ASP A 51 -2.24 -33.20 -14.88
C ASP A 51 -3.50 -33.12 -14.02
N ASN A 52 -4.55 -33.85 -14.42
CA ASN A 52 -5.82 -33.95 -13.70
C ASN A 52 -5.66 -34.87 -12.46
N VAL A 53 -4.98 -34.35 -11.44
CA VAL A 53 -4.70 -35.03 -10.17
C VAL A 53 -4.65 -34.02 -9.04
N VAL A 54 -5.08 -34.43 -7.84
CA VAL A 54 -4.89 -33.62 -6.63
C VAL A 54 -3.39 -33.47 -6.39
N GLY A 55 -2.92 -32.25 -6.14
CA GLY A 55 -1.53 -31.97 -5.81
C GLY A 55 -0.62 -31.59 -6.98
N SER A 56 -1.08 -31.64 -8.24
CA SER A 56 -0.34 -31.02 -9.35
C SER A 56 -0.18 -29.51 -9.11
N TYR A 57 0.95 -28.92 -9.45
CA TYR A 57 1.20 -27.51 -9.11
C TYR A 57 2.11 -26.76 -10.08
N VAL A 58 1.96 -25.43 -10.06
CA VAL A 58 2.92 -24.46 -10.58
C VAL A 58 3.44 -23.61 -9.41
N GLN A 59 4.76 -23.42 -9.34
CA GLN A 59 5.41 -22.61 -8.33
C GLN A 59 6.29 -21.51 -8.95
N PHE A 60 5.90 -20.27 -8.70
CA PHE A 60 6.57 -19.05 -9.14
C PHE A 60 7.57 -18.58 -8.08
N ALA A 61 8.74 -18.12 -8.53
CA ALA A 61 9.74 -17.46 -7.68
C ALA A 61 9.61 -15.94 -7.82
N VAL A 62 8.85 -15.33 -6.91
CA VAL A 62 8.51 -13.89 -6.94
C VAL A 62 9.53 -13.09 -6.14
N SER A 63 10.13 -12.06 -6.75
CA SER A 63 11.05 -11.15 -6.05
C SER A 63 10.31 -9.96 -5.43
N ALA A 64 10.63 -9.65 -4.18
CA ALA A 64 10.18 -8.43 -3.49
C ALA A 64 11.38 -7.69 -2.86
N PRO A 65 11.54 -6.37 -3.07
CA PRO A 65 12.68 -5.62 -2.54
C PRO A 65 12.60 -5.41 -1.01
N ALA A 66 11.40 -5.51 -0.44
CA ALA A 66 11.14 -5.39 0.99
C ALA A 66 10.00 -6.33 1.38
N ALA A 67 9.91 -6.66 2.68
CA ALA A 67 8.74 -7.34 3.21
C ALA A 67 7.52 -6.42 3.17
N GLY A 68 6.33 -6.99 2.97
CA GLY A 68 5.09 -6.23 2.84
C GLY A 68 3.94 -7.10 2.36
N THR A 69 3.01 -6.48 1.63
CA THR A 69 1.90 -7.20 1.00
C THR A 69 1.96 -7.08 -0.52
N ALA A 70 1.34 -8.04 -1.20
CA ALA A 70 1.20 -8.07 -2.64
C ALA A 70 -0.24 -8.38 -3.04
N THR A 71 -0.62 -7.94 -4.23
CA THR A 71 -1.76 -8.46 -4.97
C THR A 71 -1.24 -9.42 -6.03
N LEU A 72 -1.76 -10.66 -6.01
CA LEU A 72 -1.46 -11.71 -6.96
C LEU A 72 -2.61 -11.85 -7.94
N THR A 73 -2.35 -11.78 -9.24
CA THR A 73 -3.36 -11.98 -10.29
C THR A 73 -2.89 -13.10 -11.22
N PHE A 74 -3.55 -14.25 -11.14
CA PHE A 74 -3.31 -15.40 -12.00
C PHE A 74 -4.13 -15.26 -13.28
N ARG A 75 -3.51 -15.38 -14.45
CA ARG A 75 -4.20 -15.51 -15.73
C ARG A 75 -4.35 -16.99 -16.08
N TYR A 76 -5.55 -17.40 -16.45
CA TYR A 76 -5.90 -18.81 -16.62
C TYR A 76 -6.96 -19.03 -17.69
N ALA A 77 -7.04 -20.27 -18.19
CA ALA A 77 -8.17 -20.76 -18.99
C ALA A 77 -8.72 -22.03 -18.36
N ASN A 78 -10.04 -22.15 -18.28
CA ASN A 78 -10.74 -23.35 -17.83
C ASN A 78 -11.87 -23.65 -18.80
N GLY A 79 -11.55 -24.22 -19.96
CA GLY A 79 -12.56 -24.55 -20.98
C GLY A 79 -13.44 -25.76 -20.64
N SER A 80 -13.49 -26.19 -19.37
CA SER A 80 -14.37 -27.25 -18.90
C SER A 80 -15.73 -26.69 -18.43
N THR A 81 -16.61 -27.54 -17.90
CA THR A 81 -17.93 -27.12 -17.38
C THR A 81 -17.96 -26.96 -15.86
N THR A 82 -16.86 -27.25 -15.15
CA THR A 82 -16.78 -27.20 -13.69
C THR A 82 -15.63 -26.33 -13.21
N THR A 83 -15.79 -25.75 -12.01
CA THR A 83 -14.72 -25.01 -11.33
C THR A 83 -13.55 -25.94 -11.02
N ARG A 84 -12.32 -25.46 -11.21
CA ARG A 84 -11.08 -26.14 -10.86
C ARG A 84 -10.39 -25.40 -9.71
N PRO A 85 -10.71 -25.71 -8.43
CA PRO A 85 -10.13 -25.00 -7.29
C PRO A 85 -8.65 -25.33 -7.11
N MET A 86 -7.87 -24.34 -6.66
CA MET A 86 -6.48 -24.54 -6.26
C MET A 86 -6.17 -23.85 -4.92
N ASP A 87 -5.33 -24.49 -4.12
CA ASP A 87 -4.74 -23.87 -2.93
C ASP A 87 -3.56 -22.98 -3.33
N ILE A 88 -3.57 -21.74 -2.85
CA ILE A 88 -2.47 -20.79 -3.04
C ILE A 88 -1.67 -20.70 -1.76
N THR A 89 -0.38 -21.02 -1.84
CA THR A 89 0.57 -20.86 -0.73
C THR A 89 1.67 -19.88 -1.08
N VAL A 90 2.17 -19.14 -0.08
CA VAL A 90 3.35 -18.30 -0.18
C VAL A 90 4.34 -18.72 0.89
N ASN A 91 5.55 -19.13 0.47
CA ASN A 91 6.59 -19.65 1.37
C ASN A 91 6.07 -20.80 2.26
N GLY A 92 5.20 -21.65 1.71
CA GLY A 92 4.57 -22.77 2.41
C GLY A 92 3.36 -22.39 3.28
N THR A 93 3.06 -21.11 3.46
CA THR A 93 1.86 -20.66 4.20
C THR A 93 0.66 -20.57 3.26
N LEU A 94 -0.47 -21.17 3.62
CA LEU A 94 -1.73 -21.06 2.85
C LEU A 94 -2.29 -19.64 2.93
N VAL A 95 -2.47 -18.99 1.78
CA VAL A 95 -3.01 -17.62 1.66
C VAL A 95 -4.39 -17.58 0.99
N ALA A 96 -4.74 -18.62 0.24
CA ALA A 96 -6.10 -18.84 -0.24
C ALA A 96 -6.38 -20.35 -0.32
N ASN A 97 -7.41 -20.81 0.39
CA ASN A 97 -7.89 -22.19 0.33
C ASN A 97 -8.93 -22.33 -0.79
N ASP A 98 -8.80 -23.35 -1.64
CA ASP A 98 -9.75 -23.64 -2.73
C ASP A 98 -10.10 -22.42 -3.60
N LEU A 99 -9.09 -21.63 -3.99
CA LEU A 99 -9.29 -20.47 -4.85
C LEU A 99 -9.98 -20.91 -6.15
N SER A 100 -11.19 -20.42 -6.38
CA SER A 100 -12.01 -20.86 -7.50
C SER A 100 -11.53 -20.31 -8.83
N PHE A 101 -11.13 -21.21 -9.74
CA PHE A 101 -10.96 -20.92 -11.16
C PHE A 101 -12.17 -21.46 -11.92
N ILE A 102 -13.13 -20.57 -12.18
CA ILE A 102 -14.42 -20.92 -12.80
C ILE A 102 -14.26 -21.22 -14.30
N PRO A 103 -15.21 -21.89 -14.94
CA PRO A 103 -15.18 -22.08 -16.39
C PRO A 103 -15.01 -20.79 -17.19
N THR A 104 -14.10 -20.81 -18.15
CA THR A 104 -14.03 -19.84 -19.25
C THR A 104 -14.82 -20.38 -20.45
N PRO A 105 -15.26 -19.52 -21.40
CA PRO A 105 -16.07 -19.99 -22.53
C PRO A 105 -15.41 -21.07 -23.39
N ALA A 106 -14.08 -21.05 -23.52
CA ALA A 106 -13.26 -22.08 -24.15
C ALA A 106 -11.82 -22.04 -23.62
N TRP A 107 -11.00 -23.02 -24.00
CA TRP A 107 -9.57 -23.05 -23.65
C TRP A 107 -8.73 -21.94 -24.33
N ASN A 108 -9.27 -21.30 -25.38
CA ASN A 108 -8.69 -20.12 -25.99
C ASN A 108 -9.12 -18.81 -25.30
N ASP A 109 -10.09 -18.88 -24.37
CA ASP A 109 -10.58 -17.73 -23.62
C ASP A 109 -9.94 -17.71 -22.25
N TRP A 110 -9.20 -16.64 -21.99
CA TRP A 110 -8.43 -16.44 -20.77
C TRP A 110 -9.14 -15.44 -19.86
N ASP A 111 -9.15 -15.74 -18.56
CA ASP A 111 -9.65 -14.85 -17.51
C ASP A 111 -8.59 -14.69 -16.41
N THR A 112 -8.88 -13.88 -15.40
CA THR A 112 -7.97 -13.62 -14.29
C THR A 112 -8.61 -13.94 -12.94
N ARG A 113 -7.79 -14.38 -11.98
CA ARG A 113 -8.19 -14.60 -10.60
C ARG A 113 -7.21 -13.90 -9.65
N THR A 114 -7.74 -13.08 -8.76
CA THR A 114 -6.94 -12.19 -7.90
C THR A 114 -7.04 -12.56 -6.43
N VAL A 115 -5.89 -12.52 -5.73
CA VAL A 115 -5.76 -12.59 -4.27
C VAL A 115 -5.07 -11.30 -3.80
N ILE A 116 -5.67 -10.58 -2.86
CA ILE A 116 -5.17 -9.30 -2.34
C ILE A 116 -4.52 -9.48 -0.96
N ASN A 117 -3.70 -8.52 -0.54
CA ASN A 117 -3.08 -8.47 0.79
C ASN A 117 -2.23 -9.71 1.13
N VAL A 118 -1.61 -10.32 0.14
CA VAL A 118 -0.77 -11.52 0.31
C VAL A 118 0.54 -11.13 0.96
N PRO A 119 0.91 -11.66 2.14
CA PRO A 119 2.17 -11.32 2.79
C PRO A 119 3.35 -11.85 1.99
N VAL A 120 4.38 -11.02 1.83
CA VAL A 120 5.65 -11.36 1.18
C VAL A 120 6.82 -10.93 2.06
N ASN A 121 7.90 -11.70 2.03
CA ASN A 121 9.18 -11.36 2.64
C ASN A 121 10.04 -10.55 1.66
N ALA A 122 11.04 -9.83 2.17
CA ALA A 122 12.10 -9.32 1.33
C ALA A 122 12.87 -10.48 0.67
N GLY A 123 13.25 -10.31 -0.59
CA GLY A 123 13.89 -11.34 -1.41
C GLY A 123 12.90 -12.21 -2.18
N THR A 124 13.27 -13.46 -2.43
CA THR A 124 12.47 -14.41 -3.19
C THR A 124 11.37 -15.04 -2.34
N ASN A 125 10.14 -15.04 -2.87
CA ASN A 125 8.95 -15.65 -2.30
C ASN A 125 8.45 -16.75 -3.23
N LEU A 126 8.20 -17.93 -2.69
CA LEU A 126 7.67 -19.06 -3.45
C LEU A 126 6.16 -19.03 -3.42
N VAL A 127 5.54 -18.59 -4.52
CA VAL A 127 4.09 -18.58 -4.70
C VAL A 127 3.70 -19.86 -5.44
N ARG A 128 2.95 -20.76 -4.80
CA ARG A 128 2.54 -22.03 -5.39
C ARG A 128 1.02 -22.11 -5.50
N ALA A 129 0.52 -22.43 -6.68
CA ALA A 129 -0.86 -22.82 -6.92
C ALA A 129 -0.94 -24.34 -7.06
N THR A 130 -1.66 -25.02 -6.16
CA THR A 130 -1.75 -26.49 -6.08
C THR A 130 -3.18 -26.95 -6.34
N SER A 131 -3.39 -27.86 -7.28
CA SER A 131 -4.71 -28.41 -7.61
C SER A 131 -5.35 -29.09 -6.39
N ALA A 132 -6.55 -28.63 -6.00
CA ALA A 132 -7.26 -29.16 -4.84
C ALA A 132 -8.25 -30.28 -5.20
N SER A 133 -8.40 -30.60 -6.50
CA SER A 133 -9.35 -31.61 -6.98
C SER A 133 -8.71 -32.60 -7.95
N SER A 134 -9.33 -33.77 -8.11
CA SER A 134 -8.92 -34.78 -9.08
C SER A 134 -9.11 -34.35 -10.53
N ALA A 135 -9.80 -33.22 -10.77
CA ALA A 135 -9.88 -32.61 -12.09
C ALA A 135 -8.66 -31.74 -12.43
N GLY A 136 -7.66 -31.65 -11.54
CA GLY A 136 -6.49 -30.79 -11.72
C GLY A 136 -6.80 -29.29 -11.61
N GLY A 137 -5.85 -28.48 -12.06
CA GLY A 137 -5.97 -27.02 -12.16
C GLY A 137 -6.44 -26.56 -13.55
N PRO A 138 -6.74 -25.26 -13.73
CA PRO A 138 -6.90 -24.66 -15.05
C PRO A 138 -5.57 -24.68 -15.83
N ASN A 139 -5.61 -24.33 -17.11
CA ASN A 139 -4.40 -23.92 -17.82
C ASN A 139 -3.94 -22.59 -17.23
N LEU A 140 -2.69 -22.51 -16.76
CA LEU A 140 -2.12 -21.30 -16.17
C LEU A 140 -1.17 -20.64 -17.16
N ASP A 141 -1.43 -19.36 -17.45
CA ASP A 141 -0.63 -18.56 -18.37
C ASP A 141 0.48 -17.82 -17.64
N HIS A 142 0.10 -16.95 -16.69
CA HIS A 142 1.07 -16.20 -15.91
C HIS A 142 0.52 -15.77 -14.55
N LEU A 143 1.44 -15.30 -13.70
CA LEU A 143 1.15 -14.59 -12.47
C LEU A 143 1.63 -13.13 -12.60
N GLU A 144 0.72 -12.17 -12.46
CA GLU A 144 1.05 -10.77 -12.24
C GLU A 144 1.10 -10.46 -10.75
N VAL A 145 2.16 -9.80 -10.31
CA VAL A 145 2.39 -9.39 -8.93
C VAL A 145 2.46 -7.88 -8.84
N GLN A 146 1.59 -7.28 -8.02
CA GLN A 146 1.67 -5.89 -7.62
C GLN A 146 2.07 -5.82 -6.15
N LEU A 147 3.30 -5.39 -5.87
CA LEU A 147 3.73 -5.15 -4.51
C LEU A 147 3.06 -3.87 -4.00
N ALA A 148 2.56 -3.89 -2.76
CA ALA A 148 2.19 -2.66 -2.10
C ALA A 148 3.45 -1.78 -1.99
N THR A 149 3.36 -0.53 -2.44
CA THR A 149 4.43 0.43 -2.19
C THR A 149 4.57 0.58 -0.68
N ALA A 150 5.77 0.41 -0.15
CA ALA A 150 6.05 0.76 1.23
C ALA A 150 5.57 2.20 1.47
N PRO A 151 4.96 2.51 2.64
CA PRO A 151 4.71 3.89 3.01
C PRO A 151 6.00 4.70 2.83
N PRO A 152 5.92 5.93 2.31
CA PRO A 152 7.07 6.82 2.29
C PRO A 152 7.74 6.85 3.67
N PRO A 153 9.07 6.86 3.75
CA PRO A 153 9.74 6.99 5.04
C PRO A 153 9.24 8.26 5.73
N ALA A 154 9.06 8.16 7.06
CA ALA A 154 8.66 9.29 7.87
C ALA A 154 9.66 10.44 7.69
N ARG A 155 9.17 11.65 7.43
CA ARG A 155 10.00 12.86 7.25
C ARG A 155 9.64 13.88 8.30
N GLU A 156 10.65 14.43 8.96
CA GLU A 156 10.49 15.44 10.00
C GLU A 156 10.75 16.85 9.45
N TYR A 157 9.95 17.81 9.89
CA TYR A 157 10.11 19.23 9.61
C TYR A 157 10.03 20.00 10.92
N GLN A 158 11.11 20.72 11.22
CA GLN A 158 11.25 21.52 12.44
C GLN A 158 10.41 22.79 12.37
N ALA A 159 9.64 23.10 13.41
CA ALA A 159 8.76 24.26 13.43
C ALA A 159 9.55 25.57 13.44
N GLU A 160 10.72 25.59 14.07
CA GLU A 160 11.60 26.76 14.10
C GLU A 160 12.23 27.10 12.74
N SER A 161 12.11 26.20 11.75
CA SER A 161 12.55 26.43 10.36
C SER A 161 11.38 26.73 9.41
N ALA A 162 10.14 26.78 9.92
CA ALA A 162 8.94 26.99 9.14
C ALA A 162 8.63 28.49 8.97
N THR A 163 7.64 28.81 8.13
CA THR A 163 7.11 30.17 8.04
C THR A 163 6.21 30.44 9.23
N ILE A 164 6.54 31.47 10.03
CA ILE A 164 5.80 31.83 11.25
C ILE A 164 5.11 33.17 11.04
N SER A 165 3.85 33.26 11.46
CA SER A 165 3.10 34.51 11.53
C SER A 165 2.52 34.67 12.93
N GLN A 166 2.87 35.79 13.57
CA GLN A 166 2.45 36.12 14.95
C GLN A 166 2.91 35.06 15.95
N GLY A 167 4.23 34.98 16.10
CA GLY A 167 4.91 34.07 17.01
C GLY A 167 6.41 34.23 16.90
N VAL A 168 7.13 33.55 17.78
CA VAL A 168 8.59 33.60 17.88
C VAL A 168 9.16 32.21 18.07
N VAL A 169 10.42 32.02 17.68
CA VAL A 169 11.19 30.84 18.05
C VAL A 169 11.80 31.04 19.43
N GLU A 170 11.60 30.07 20.32
CA GLU A 170 12.14 30.07 21.68
C GLU A 170 12.86 28.74 21.99
N SER A 171 13.64 28.76 23.06
CA SER A 171 14.37 27.59 23.59
C SER A 171 14.40 27.57 25.14
N ASN A 172 13.49 28.32 25.76
CA ASN A 172 13.40 28.53 27.22
C ASN A 172 12.67 27.39 27.97
N HIS A 173 12.23 26.35 27.27
CA HIS A 173 11.66 25.13 27.85
C HIS A 173 12.44 23.91 27.35
N ALA A 174 12.71 22.94 28.22
CA ALA A 174 13.45 21.75 27.83
C ALA A 174 12.61 20.79 26.98
N GLY A 175 13.29 19.87 26.28
CA GLY A 175 12.66 18.72 25.63
C GLY A 175 12.18 18.92 24.18
N PHE A 176 12.39 20.10 23.58
CA PHE A 176 12.23 20.29 22.13
C PHE A 176 13.33 19.54 21.35
N THR A 177 13.14 19.42 20.04
CA THR A 177 14.12 18.89 19.09
C THR A 177 14.69 20.03 18.24
N GLY A 178 15.80 19.79 17.55
CA GLY A 178 16.42 20.85 16.74
C GLY A 178 17.00 21.96 17.61
N SER A 179 16.74 23.21 17.22
CA SER A 179 17.33 24.41 17.84
C SER A 179 16.35 25.23 18.67
N GLY A 180 15.06 24.93 18.60
CA GLY A 180 14.03 25.60 19.37
C GLY A 180 12.63 25.03 19.08
N PHE A 181 11.62 25.78 19.49
CA PHE A 181 10.23 25.54 19.16
C PHE A 181 9.54 26.87 18.86
N VAL A 182 8.38 26.84 18.20
CA VAL A 182 7.58 28.03 17.96
C VAL A 182 6.59 28.25 19.09
N ASN A 183 6.67 29.42 19.71
CA ASN A 183 5.66 29.98 20.61
C ASN A 183 4.81 30.98 19.82
N LEU A 184 3.52 30.69 19.64
CA LEU A 184 2.60 31.56 18.91
C LEU A 184 1.99 32.62 19.84
N ASP A 185 1.78 33.82 19.29
CA ASP A 185 1.04 34.86 19.98
C ASP A 185 -0.37 34.35 20.33
N ASN A 186 -0.87 34.77 21.50
CA ASN A 186 -2.23 34.46 21.97
C ASN A 186 -3.26 35.27 21.18
N VAL A 187 -3.48 34.89 19.92
CA VAL A 187 -4.41 35.52 18.99
C VAL A 187 -4.98 34.47 18.02
N ALA A 188 -6.25 34.61 17.65
CA ALA A 188 -6.81 33.79 16.59
C ALA A 188 -6.17 34.18 15.26
N GLY A 189 -5.78 33.19 14.45
CA GLY A 189 -5.13 33.43 13.16
C GLY A 189 -3.60 33.39 13.19
N SER A 190 -2.94 33.36 14.35
CA SER A 190 -1.50 33.06 14.41
C SER A 190 -1.23 31.68 13.81
N TYR A 191 -0.12 31.52 13.07
CA TYR A 191 0.13 30.27 12.36
C TYR A 191 1.60 29.91 12.19
N VAL A 192 1.82 28.61 12.00
CA VAL A 192 3.05 28.03 11.46
C VAL A 192 2.72 27.30 10.17
N GLU A 193 3.45 27.58 9.10
CA GLU A 193 3.29 26.96 7.79
C GLU A 193 4.56 26.24 7.35
N PHE A 194 4.43 24.92 7.16
CA PHE A 194 5.50 24.03 6.74
C PHE A 194 5.43 23.81 5.23
N ALA A 195 6.57 23.94 4.55
CA ALA A 195 6.75 23.41 3.20
C ALA A 195 7.20 21.95 3.30
N VAL A 196 6.31 21.02 2.94
CA VAL A 196 6.57 19.57 3.05
C VAL A 196 6.56 18.90 1.68
N THR A 197 7.35 17.84 1.50
CA THR A 197 7.35 17.05 0.26
C THR A 197 6.58 15.75 0.45
N GLY A 198 5.51 15.56 -0.33
CA GLY A 198 4.73 14.33 -0.36
C GLY A 198 5.33 13.24 -1.27
N PRO A 199 4.63 12.11 -1.48
CA PRO A 199 3.30 11.81 -0.94
C PRO A 199 3.32 11.53 0.56
N ALA A 200 2.19 11.75 1.24
CA ALA A 200 2.00 11.40 2.65
C ALA A 200 0.51 11.22 2.98
N THR A 201 0.23 10.34 3.95
CA THR A 201 -1.11 9.98 4.40
C THR A 201 -1.38 10.31 5.87
N SER A 202 -0.33 10.60 6.64
CA SER A 202 -0.41 10.96 8.05
C SER A 202 0.48 12.16 8.37
N LEU A 203 0.03 12.99 9.30
CA LEU A 203 0.77 14.10 9.89
C LEU A 203 0.73 13.95 11.41
N THR A 204 1.89 13.82 12.04
CA THR A 204 2.06 13.87 13.49
C THR A 204 2.66 15.21 13.87
N ILE A 205 2.03 15.92 14.81
CA ILE A 205 2.42 17.24 15.28
C ILE A 205 2.90 17.11 16.72
N ARG A 206 4.15 17.48 17.00
CA ARG A 206 4.72 17.50 18.35
C ARG A 206 4.53 18.88 18.98
N TYR A 207 3.89 18.91 20.14
CA TYR A 207 3.47 20.16 20.78
C TYR A 207 3.59 20.11 22.31
N ALA A 208 3.65 21.27 22.93
CA ALA A 208 3.49 21.44 24.38
C ALA A 208 2.39 22.48 24.67
N ASN A 209 1.50 22.17 25.60
CA ASN A 209 0.49 23.08 26.10
C ASN A 209 0.56 23.03 27.63
N GLY A 210 1.34 23.92 28.24
CA GLY A 210 1.53 23.93 29.69
C GLY A 210 0.30 24.39 30.49
N THR A 211 -0.82 24.67 29.83
CA THR A 211 -2.09 25.06 30.46
C THR A 211 -3.04 23.87 30.55
N THR A 212 -4.17 24.01 31.24
CA THR A 212 -5.25 23.01 31.26
C THR A 212 -6.28 23.22 30.14
N THR A 213 -6.28 24.38 29.49
CA THR A 213 -7.25 24.74 28.44
C THR A 213 -6.78 24.22 27.09
N ASN A 214 -7.67 23.53 26.35
CA ASN A 214 -7.39 23.09 24.99
C ASN A 214 -7.08 24.29 24.07
N ARG A 215 -6.07 24.16 23.21
CA ARG A 215 -5.65 25.20 22.26
C ARG A 215 -5.80 24.71 20.81
N PRO A 216 -7.04 24.61 20.28
CA PRO A 216 -7.28 23.99 18.98
C PRO A 216 -6.75 24.83 17.82
N MET A 217 -6.21 24.14 16.81
CA MET A 217 -5.77 24.76 15.55
C MET A 217 -6.43 24.08 14.36
N THR A 218 -6.57 24.77 13.23
CA THR A 218 -6.89 24.10 11.96
C THR A 218 -5.61 23.62 11.27
N VAL A 219 -5.64 22.41 10.74
CA VAL A 219 -4.64 21.85 9.82
C VAL A 219 -5.31 21.73 8.46
N ASN A 220 -4.95 22.60 7.52
CA ASN A 220 -5.53 22.66 6.17
C ASN A 220 -7.08 22.56 6.17
N GLY A 221 -7.73 23.28 7.09
CA GLY A 221 -9.19 23.33 7.23
C GLY A 221 -9.83 22.33 8.20
N THR A 222 -9.07 21.34 8.70
CA THR A 222 -9.56 20.38 9.71
C THR A 222 -9.15 20.82 11.12
N THR A 223 -10.10 20.94 12.05
CA THR A 223 -9.79 21.29 13.45
C THR A 223 -9.11 20.14 14.20
N VAL A 224 -8.02 20.45 14.89
CA VAL A 224 -7.21 19.53 15.70
C VAL A 224 -7.11 20.07 17.12
N ASN A 225 -7.33 19.21 18.10
CA ASN A 225 -7.26 19.56 19.52
C ASN A 225 -5.84 19.35 20.06
N PHE A 226 -5.42 20.29 20.90
CA PHE A 226 -4.14 20.29 21.61
C PHE A 226 -4.42 20.49 23.11
N PRO A 227 -4.86 19.43 23.82
CA PRO A 227 -5.12 19.49 25.25
C PRO A 227 -3.86 19.80 26.06
N GLY A 228 -4.04 20.16 27.33
CA GLY A 228 -2.92 20.41 28.24
C GLY A 228 -1.97 19.22 28.34
N THR A 229 -0.67 19.47 28.21
CA THR A 229 0.41 18.49 28.38
C THR A 229 0.96 18.45 29.81
N GLY A 230 0.43 19.27 30.70
CA GLY A 230 0.79 19.34 32.12
C GLY A 230 1.92 20.32 32.45
N ALA A 231 2.87 20.52 31.53
CA ALA A 231 3.92 21.55 31.64
C ALA A 231 4.43 21.94 30.25
N TRP A 232 5.00 23.15 30.12
CA TRP A 232 5.59 23.63 28.86
C TRP A 232 6.86 22.88 28.44
N SER A 233 7.49 22.14 29.35
CA SER A 233 8.58 21.20 29.06
C SER A 233 8.10 19.77 28.77
N THR A 234 6.79 19.52 28.82
CA THR A 234 6.19 18.21 28.53
C THR A 234 5.58 18.24 27.13
N TRP A 235 6.07 17.38 26.25
CA TRP A 235 5.73 17.35 24.84
C TRP A 235 4.89 16.11 24.52
N ASN A 236 3.75 16.32 23.88
CA ASN A 236 2.88 15.26 23.37
C ASN A 236 2.78 15.36 21.84
N THR A 237 2.13 14.36 21.24
CA THR A 237 1.85 14.35 19.81
C THR A 237 0.35 14.33 19.52
N ALA A 238 -0.07 15.02 18.47
CA ALA A 238 -1.38 14.87 17.85
C ALA A 238 -1.20 14.34 16.43
N THR A 239 -1.91 13.29 16.05
CA THR A 239 -1.82 12.70 14.71
C THR A 239 -3.12 12.92 13.97
N VAL A 240 -3.02 13.37 12.71
CA VAL A 240 -4.16 13.57 11.82
C VAL A 240 -3.93 12.92 10.46
N PRO A 241 -4.97 12.36 9.84
CA PRO A 241 -4.88 11.90 8.46
C PRO A 241 -4.75 13.11 7.52
N ILE A 242 -3.87 13.00 6.53
CA ILE A 242 -3.72 13.96 5.44
C ILE A 242 -3.71 13.21 4.10
N SER A 243 -3.84 13.92 2.99
CA SER A 243 -3.70 13.33 1.65
C SER A 243 -2.86 14.27 0.80
N LEU A 244 -1.56 14.01 0.76
CA LEU A 244 -0.61 14.75 -0.06
C LEU A 244 -0.16 13.88 -1.22
N GLY A 245 -0.25 14.40 -2.44
CA GLY A 245 0.37 13.81 -3.62
C GLY A 245 1.88 14.04 -3.66
N SER A 246 2.55 13.58 -4.72
CA SER A 246 3.96 13.93 -4.96
C SER A 246 4.16 15.44 -5.09
N GLY A 247 5.34 15.92 -4.70
CA GLY A 247 5.72 17.34 -4.82
C GLY A 247 5.64 18.10 -3.50
N THR A 248 5.89 19.41 -3.55
CA THR A 248 5.89 20.29 -2.38
C THR A 248 4.48 20.80 -2.08
N HIS A 249 4.10 20.75 -0.81
CA HIS A 249 2.81 21.19 -0.28
C HIS A 249 3.00 22.13 0.90
N ALA A 250 2.07 23.07 1.08
CA ALA A 250 1.97 23.85 2.29
C ALA A 250 1.05 23.14 3.30
N VAL A 251 1.55 22.93 4.51
CA VAL A 251 0.76 22.45 5.66
C VAL A 251 0.75 23.55 6.71
N ARG A 252 -0.40 24.19 6.90
CA ARG A 252 -0.55 25.32 7.82
C ARG A 252 -1.35 24.92 9.05
N LEU A 253 -0.78 25.19 10.22
CA LEU A 253 -1.43 25.09 11.53
C LEU A 253 -1.87 26.49 11.95
N THR A 254 -3.17 26.76 12.02
CA THR A 254 -3.71 28.11 12.35
C THR A 254 -4.50 28.08 13.66
N SER A 255 -4.13 28.94 14.61
CA SER A 255 -4.84 29.10 15.89
C SER A 255 -6.29 29.51 15.68
N THR A 256 -7.23 28.80 16.30
CA THR A 256 -8.67 29.07 16.12
C THR A 256 -9.30 29.93 17.22
N THR A 257 -8.55 30.23 18.27
CA THR A 257 -9.06 30.96 19.45
C THR A 257 -8.14 32.12 19.82
N SER A 258 -8.65 33.06 20.62
CA SER A 258 -7.87 34.15 21.19
C SER A 258 -6.79 33.70 22.16
N ASN A 259 -6.79 32.43 22.58
CA ASN A 259 -5.71 31.87 23.39
C ASN A 259 -4.50 31.47 22.54
N GLY A 260 -4.52 31.62 21.21
CA GLY A 260 -3.45 31.16 20.33
C GLY A 260 -3.34 29.62 20.28
N GLY A 261 -2.21 29.15 19.74
CA GLY A 261 -1.87 27.73 19.63
C GLY A 261 -1.01 27.23 20.81
N PRO A 262 -0.73 25.92 20.88
CA PRO A 262 0.32 25.38 21.75
C PRO A 262 1.71 25.81 21.25
N ASN A 263 2.75 25.49 22.03
CA ASN A 263 4.12 25.51 21.51
C ASN A 263 4.26 24.37 20.50
N LEU A 264 4.82 24.65 19.32
CA LEU A 264 5.00 23.68 18.24
C LEU A 264 6.48 23.39 18.06
N ASP A 265 6.87 22.12 18.12
CA ASP A 265 8.27 21.69 18.00
C ASP A 265 8.59 21.19 16.60
N LYS A 266 7.88 20.16 16.13
CA LYS A 266 8.05 19.62 14.79
C LYS A 266 6.79 18.98 14.26
N ILE A 267 6.78 18.72 12.96
CA ILE A 267 5.85 17.78 12.34
C ILE A 267 6.58 16.60 11.72
N THR A 268 5.91 15.45 11.66
CA THR A 268 6.35 14.25 10.96
C THR A 268 5.27 13.82 9.96
N ILE A 269 5.64 13.58 8.69
CA ILE A 269 4.71 13.06 7.67
C ILE A 269 5.11 11.64 7.24
N SER A 270 4.12 10.78 6.98
CA SER A 270 4.30 9.40 6.44
C SER A 270 3.19 9.02 5.48
#